data_AF-A0A927ZPW2-F1
#
_entry.id   AF-A0A927ZPW2-F1
#
_cell.length_a   1.000
_cell.length_b   1.000
_cell.length_c   1.000
_cell.angle_alpha   90.00
_cell.angle_beta   90.00
_cell.angle_gamma   90.00
#
_symmetry.space_group_name_H-M   'P 1'
#
loop_
_entity.id
_entity.type
_entity.pdbx_description
1 polymer ?
#
loop_
_entity_poly.entity_id
_entity_poly.type
_entity_poly.pdbx_seq_one_letter_code
_entity_poly.pdbx_strand_id
1 'polypeptide(L)'
;MLTPMDIHNKDFKRSFRGYNEDEIDDFLDKVVNDYEKLFRENDRLKEDLARAQKDNEQYQQLEQNLKDTLLVAQKTAEEVTSNARKNAEETRENTAKECQNKIQEAEMNAAKIIEDAKAKAQVIVAEYDRLVREKNNFLRKVKITMESELAIINETLSELPDPEKEEREKKAMGTQAEALQKALSEHQAVPYEAKELGEEESDEEKQED
;
A
#
# COMPACT_ATOMS: atom_id res chain seq x y z
N MET A 1 54.48 -86.20 1.94
CA MET A 1 53.65 -87.23 1.27
C MET A 1 54.49 -87.94 0.25
N LEU A 2 54.21 -89.20 -0.01
CA LEU A 2 54.83 -89.94 -1.12
C LEU A 2 54.33 -89.34 -2.44
N THR A 3 55.21 -89.26 -3.43
CA THR A 3 54.88 -88.95 -4.83
C THR A 3 54.56 -90.24 -5.59
N PRO A 4 53.87 -90.17 -6.74
CA PRO A 4 53.71 -91.33 -7.61
C PRO A 4 55.06 -92.00 -7.95
N MET A 5 56.13 -91.22 -8.13
CA MET A 5 57.48 -91.75 -8.33
C MET A 5 58.08 -92.44 -7.09
N ASP A 6 57.75 -91.99 -5.89
CA ASP A 6 58.20 -92.65 -4.66
C ASP A 6 57.51 -94.01 -4.44
N ILE A 7 56.30 -94.18 -5.00
CA ILE A 7 55.55 -95.46 -4.99
C ILE A 7 56.11 -96.40 -6.06
N HIS A 8 56.40 -95.88 -7.25
CA HIS A 8 56.95 -96.67 -8.37
C HIS A 8 58.38 -97.16 -8.10
N ASN A 9 59.23 -96.36 -7.47
CA ASN A 9 60.62 -96.73 -7.15
C ASN A 9 60.76 -97.51 -5.82
N LYS A 10 59.68 -98.06 -5.28
CA LYS A 10 59.68 -98.68 -3.95
C LYS A 10 60.12 -100.14 -4.01
N ASP A 11 61.34 -100.41 -3.57
CA ASP A 11 61.81 -101.79 -3.43
C ASP A 11 61.32 -102.46 -2.12
N PHE A 12 60.78 -103.67 -2.24
CA PHE A 12 60.38 -104.50 -1.11
C PHE A 12 61.39 -105.63 -0.84
N LYS A 13 61.68 -105.93 0.43
CA LYS A 13 62.59 -107.02 0.80
C LYS A 13 61.89 -108.38 0.68
N ARG A 14 62.54 -109.36 0.05
CA ARG A 14 62.02 -110.74 -0.07
C ARG A 14 62.11 -111.49 1.27
N SER A 15 61.06 -112.25 1.61
CA SER A 15 60.96 -113.07 2.83
C SER A 15 60.40 -114.46 2.50
N PHE A 16 60.80 -115.49 3.27
CA PHE A 16 60.39 -116.89 3.05
C PHE A 16 58.91 -117.08 3.46
N ARG A 17 57.99 -116.89 2.51
CA ARG A 17 56.51 -116.70 2.59
C ARG A 17 56.00 -115.24 2.44
N GLY A 18 56.61 -114.46 1.56
CA GLY A 18 56.11 -113.13 1.16
C GLY A 18 54.94 -113.17 0.16
N TYR A 19 54.37 -112.00 -0.09
CA TYR A 19 53.42 -111.77 -1.19
C TYR A 19 54.09 -111.97 -2.56
N ASN A 20 53.28 -112.24 -3.59
CA ASN A 20 53.75 -112.40 -4.96
C ASN A 20 54.19 -111.05 -5.55
N GLU A 21 55.42 -110.97 -6.04
CA GLU A 21 56.05 -109.74 -6.57
C GLU A 21 55.28 -109.22 -7.79
N ASP A 22 54.93 -110.10 -8.74
CA ASP A 22 54.19 -109.72 -9.96
C ASP A 22 52.80 -109.15 -9.64
N GLU A 23 52.08 -109.71 -8.65
CA GLU A 23 50.77 -109.21 -8.22
C GLU A 23 50.87 -107.89 -7.44
N ILE A 24 51.97 -107.69 -6.70
CA ILE A 24 52.25 -106.42 -6.02
C ILE A 24 52.55 -105.33 -7.05
N ASP A 25 53.38 -105.62 -8.06
CA ASP A 25 53.75 -104.66 -9.09
C ASP A 25 52.53 -104.24 -9.92
N ASP A 26 51.68 -105.18 -10.36
CA ASP A 26 50.41 -104.90 -11.06
C ASP A 26 49.46 -104.03 -10.21
N PHE A 27 49.47 -104.20 -8.89
CA PHE A 27 48.68 -103.39 -7.97
C PHE A 27 49.30 -102.00 -7.77
N LEU A 28 50.62 -101.91 -7.61
CA LEU A 28 51.34 -100.64 -7.47
C LEU A 28 51.22 -99.78 -8.72
N ASP A 29 51.23 -100.36 -9.93
CA ASP A 29 50.98 -99.62 -11.16
C ASP A 29 49.59 -98.98 -11.21
N LYS A 30 48.56 -99.69 -10.71
CA LYS A 30 47.20 -99.12 -10.57
C LYS A 30 47.17 -98.00 -9.54
N VAL A 31 47.84 -98.21 -8.40
CA VAL A 31 47.95 -97.20 -7.34
C VAL A 31 48.68 -95.96 -7.84
N VAL A 32 49.80 -96.11 -8.55
CA VAL A 32 50.56 -95.00 -9.13
C VAL A 32 49.69 -94.22 -10.12
N ASN A 33 48.99 -94.90 -11.04
CA ASN A 33 48.11 -94.26 -12.01
C ASN A 33 46.96 -93.47 -11.36
N ASP A 34 46.29 -94.04 -10.37
CA ASP A 34 45.19 -93.35 -9.69
C ASP A 34 45.69 -92.24 -8.77
N TYR A 35 46.87 -92.40 -8.16
CA TYR A 35 47.51 -91.37 -7.36
C TYR A 35 48.00 -90.19 -8.21
N GLU A 36 48.49 -90.43 -9.43
CA GLU A 36 48.78 -89.37 -10.40
C GLU A 36 47.51 -88.59 -10.80
N LYS A 37 46.40 -89.29 -11.09
CA LYS A 37 45.13 -88.64 -11.42
C LYS A 37 44.66 -87.76 -10.26
N LEU A 38 44.68 -88.29 -9.04
CA LEU A 38 44.31 -87.54 -7.84
C LEU A 38 45.21 -86.32 -7.63
N PHE A 39 46.51 -86.43 -7.90
CA PHE A 39 47.44 -85.30 -7.80
C PHE A 39 47.10 -84.19 -8.80
N ARG A 40 46.89 -84.55 -10.08
CA ARG A 40 46.50 -83.60 -11.13
C ARG A 40 45.13 -82.95 -10.85
N GLU A 41 44.17 -83.73 -10.36
CA GLU A 41 42.86 -83.21 -9.97
C GLU A 41 42.97 -82.28 -8.77
N ASN A 42 43.80 -82.60 -7.77
CA ASN A 42 44.02 -81.74 -6.61
C ASN A 42 44.66 -80.41 -7.00
N ASP A 43 45.66 -80.42 -7.89
CA ASP A 43 46.30 -79.21 -8.39
C ASP A 43 45.32 -78.34 -9.19
N ARG A 44 44.53 -78.95 -10.07
CA ARG A 44 43.46 -78.25 -10.79
C ARG A 44 42.43 -77.63 -9.83
N LEU A 45 41.97 -78.38 -8.84
CA LEU A 45 41.01 -77.89 -7.84
C LEU A 45 41.59 -76.74 -7.01
N LYS A 46 42.88 -76.78 -6.68
CA LYS A 46 43.58 -75.67 -6.01
C LYS A 46 43.64 -74.42 -6.89
N GLU A 47 43.95 -74.58 -8.18
CA GLU A 47 43.95 -73.46 -9.13
C GLU A 47 42.55 -72.86 -9.30
N ASP A 48 41.52 -73.69 -9.44
CA ASP A 48 40.13 -73.25 -9.56
C ASP A 48 39.66 -72.55 -8.27
N LEU A 49 40.03 -73.07 -7.09
CA LEU A 49 39.73 -72.46 -5.81
C LEU A 49 40.43 -71.10 -5.65
N ALA A 50 41.71 -71.01 -6.01
CA ALA A 50 42.45 -69.74 -5.97
C ALA A 50 41.82 -68.69 -6.91
N ARG A 51 41.37 -69.10 -8.10
CA ARG A 51 40.65 -68.22 -9.03
C ARG A 51 39.31 -67.76 -8.45
N ALA A 52 38.50 -68.69 -7.93
CA ALA A 52 37.20 -68.36 -7.34
C ALA A 52 37.34 -67.44 -6.12
N GLN A 53 38.37 -67.63 -5.29
CA GLN A 53 38.68 -66.75 -4.16
C GLN A 53 39.02 -65.34 -4.63
N LYS A 54 39.89 -65.21 -5.64
CA LYS A 54 40.25 -63.91 -6.22
C LYS A 54 39.04 -63.19 -6.81
N ASP A 55 38.20 -63.90 -7.55
CA ASP A 55 36.99 -63.31 -8.14
C ASP A 55 36.02 -62.86 -7.04
N ASN A 56 35.87 -63.66 -5.97
CA ASN A 56 35.04 -63.28 -4.82
C ASN A 56 35.57 -62.04 -4.09
N GLU A 57 36.89 -61.92 -3.90
CA GLU A 57 37.49 -60.71 -3.34
C GLU A 57 37.22 -59.47 -4.22
N GLN A 58 37.30 -59.61 -5.54
CA GLN A 58 36.96 -58.54 -6.48
C GLN A 58 35.48 -58.15 -6.39
N TYR A 59 34.58 -59.13 -6.29
CA TYR A 59 33.15 -58.85 -6.12
C TYR A 59 32.85 -58.14 -4.81
N GLN A 60 33.49 -58.54 -3.72
CA GLN A 60 33.34 -57.87 -2.43
C GLN A 60 33.83 -56.41 -2.48
N GLN A 61 34.96 -56.15 -3.14
CA GLN A 61 35.46 -54.79 -3.35
C GLN A 61 34.51 -53.97 -4.21
N LEU A 62 33.99 -54.55 -5.30
CA LEU A 62 33.03 -53.89 -6.17
C LEU A 62 31.74 -53.55 -5.43
N GLU A 63 31.23 -54.49 -4.63
CA GLU A 63 30.04 -54.29 -3.80
C GLU A 63 30.25 -53.16 -2.79
N GLN A 64 31.41 -53.13 -2.13
CA GLN A 64 31.76 -52.07 -1.18
C GLN A 64 31.83 -50.70 -1.89
N ASN A 65 32.52 -50.61 -3.02
CA ASN A 65 32.60 -49.37 -3.80
C ASN A 65 31.23 -48.89 -4.28
N LEU A 66 30.35 -49.82 -4.67
CA LEU A 66 28.99 -49.49 -5.08
C LEU A 66 28.17 -48.96 -3.89
N LYS A 67 28.26 -49.59 -2.72
CA LYS A 67 27.61 -49.10 -1.49
C LYS A 67 28.09 -47.71 -1.11
N ASP A 68 29.40 -47.46 -1.17
CA ASP A 68 29.98 -46.17 -0.85
C ASP A 68 29.53 -45.09 -1.86
N THR A 69 29.50 -45.44 -3.15
CA THR A 69 28.99 -44.55 -4.20
C THR A 69 27.51 -44.22 -4.00
N LEU A 70 26.68 -45.21 -3.68
CA LEU A 70 25.26 -45.00 -3.40
C LEU A 70 25.04 -44.12 -2.16
N LEU A 71 25.84 -44.33 -1.11
CA LEU A 71 25.77 -43.52 0.10
C LEU A 71 26.15 -42.06 -0.18
N VAL A 72 27.21 -41.82 -0.95
CA VAL A 72 27.63 -40.47 -1.36
C VAL A 72 26.57 -39.83 -2.23
N ALA A 73 25.99 -40.55 -3.20
CA ALA A 73 24.92 -40.04 -4.04
C ALA A 73 23.68 -39.67 -3.21
N GLN A 74 23.29 -40.51 -2.25
CA GLN A 74 22.17 -40.23 -1.34
C GLN A 74 22.45 -38.98 -0.50
N LYS A 75 23.61 -38.91 0.17
CA LYS A 75 24.00 -37.74 0.96
C LYS A 75 24.04 -36.47 0.12
N THR A 76 24.55 -36.54 -1.10
CA THR A 76 24.59 -35.42 -2.04
C THR A 76 23.19 -34.97 -2.42
N ALA A 77 22.27 -35.90 -2.69
CA ALA A 77 20.88 -35.58 -2.99
C ALA A 77 20.17 -34.93 -1.78
N GLU A 78 20.38 -35.46 -0.57
CA GLU A 78 19.87 -34.88 0.68
C GLU A 78 20.43 -33.47 0.92
N GLU A 79 21.73 -33.27 0.72
CA GLU A 79 22.38 -31.96 0.87
C GLU A 79 21.87 -30.95 -0.16
N VAL A 80 21.75 -31.33 -1.44
CA VAL A 80 21.19 -30.47 -2.49
C VAL A 80 19.75 -30.08 -2.17
N THR A 81 18.92 -31.03 -1.75
CA THR A 81 17.52 -30.74 -1.40
C THR A 81 17.40 -29.90 -0.13
N SER A 82 18.24 -30.14 0.88
CA SER A 82 18.32 -29.34 2.11
C SER A 82 18.75 -27.90 1.81
N ASN A 83 19.82 -27.72 1.03
CA ASN A 83 20.32 -26.41 0.63
C ASN A 83 19.31 -25.65 -0.23
N ALA A 84 18.66 -26.33 -1.19
CA ALA A 84 17.60 -25.72 -1.99
C ALA A 84 16.41 -25.27 -1.14
N ARG A 85 16.00 -26.07 -0.14
CA ARG A 85 14.93 -25.70 0.81
C ARG A 85 15.33 -24.49 1.66
N LYS A 86 16.54 -24.49 2.22
CA LYS A 86 17.05 -23.37 3.03
C LYS A 86 17.11 -22.08 2.22
N ASN A 87 17.66 -22.12 1.01
CA ASN A 87 17.75 -20.96 0.13
C ASN A 87 16.36 -20.45 -0.28
N ALA A 88 15.42 -21.37 -0.55
CA ALA A 88 14.04 -21.00 -0.87
C ALA A 88 13.32 -20.35 0.32
N GLU A 89 13.55 -20.83 1.54
CA GLU A 89 13.00 -20.26 2.77
C GLU A 89 13.59 -18.88 3.05
N GLU A 90 14.91 -18.73 2.94
CA GLU A 90 15.59 -17.44 3.07
C GLU A 90 15.10 -16.43 2.03
N THR A 91 14.94 -16.85 0.78
CA THR A 91 14.40 -15.99 -0.29
C THR A 91 12.96 -15.55 0.02
N ARG A 92 12.13 -16.47 0.53
CA ARG A 92 10.76 -16.16 0.95
C ARG A 92 10.73 -15.17 2.10
N GLU A 93 11.55 -15.38 3.12
CA GLU A 93 11.61 -14.48 4.28
C GLU A 93 12.09 -13.08 3.87
N ASN A 94 13.14 -12.99 3.07
CA ASN A 94 13.67 -11.72 2.57
C ASN A 94 12.64 -10.99 1.70
N THR A 95 11.98 -11.70 0.78
CA THR A 95 10.93 -11.12 -0.07
C THR A 95 9.74 -10.65 0.78
N ALA A 96 9.33 -11.41 1.80
CA ALA A 96 8.26 -11.01 2.70
C ALA A 96 8.60 -9.72 3.46
N LYS A 97 9.83 -9.60 3.98
CA LYS A 97 10.33 -8.38 4.63
C LYS A 97 10.35 -7.19 3.67
N GLU A 98 10.86 -7.37 2.45
CA GLU A 98 10.88 -6.30 1.44
C GLU A 98 9.48 -5.85 1.05
N CYS A 99 8.54 -6.78 0.84
CA CYS A 99 7.15 -6.46 0.57
C CYS A 99 6.51 -5.69 1.73
N GLN A 100 6.76 -6.12 2.97
CA GLN A 100 6.25 -5.43 4.16
C GLN A 100 6.81 -4.00 4.25
N ASN A 101 8.11 -3.81 4.02
CA ASN A 101 8.72 -2.48 4.02
C ASN A 101 8.13 -1.59 2.92
N LYS A 102 7.92 -2.12 1.71
CA LYS A 102 7.28 -1.38 0.61
C LYS A 102 5.85 -0.97 0.93
N ILE A 103 5.08 -1.85 1.57
CA ILE A 103 3.70 -1.53 2.01
C ILE A 103 3.74 -0.40 3.04
N GLN A 104 4.60 -0.51 4.06
CA GLN A 104 4.74 0.53 5.09
C GLN A 104 5.19 1.87 4.50
N GLU A 105 6.15 1.87 3.57
CA GLU A 105 6.60 3.08 2.89
C GLU A 105 5.47 3.71 2.05
N ALA A 106 4.72 2.89 1.31
CA ALA A 106 3.58 3.34 0.53
C ALA A 106 2.47 3.93 1.42
N GLU A 107 2.17 3.29 2.55
CA GLU A 107 1.20 3.77 3.54
C GLU A 107 1.63 5.10 4.15
N MET A 108 2.90 5.24 4.54
CA MET A 108 3.45 6.48 5.08
C MET A 108 3.41 7.62 4.05
N ASN A 109 3.77 7.34 2.80
CA ASN A 109 3.71 8.31 1.72
C ASN A 109 2.27 8.74 1.42
N ALA A 110 1.33 7.79 1.39
CA ALA A 110 -0.09 8.09 1.20
C ALA A 110 -0.63 8.96 2.35
N ALA A 111 -0.31 8.62 3.60
CA ALA A 111 -0.69 9.40 4.77
C ALA A 111 -0.15 10.84 4.69
N LYS A 112 1.11 11.01 4.26
CA LYS A 112 1.72 12.33 4.06
C LYS A 112 1.01 13.14 2.99
N ILE A 113 0.68 12.54 1.84
CA ILE A 113 -0.06 13.22 0.76
C ILE A 113 -1.42 13.70 1.25
N ILE A 114 -2.13 12.87 2.01
CA ILE A 114 -3.44 13.21 2.58
C ILE A 114 -3.30 14.38 3.56
N GLU A 115 -2.31 14.34 4.44
CA GLU A 115 -2.09 15.41 5.42
C GLU A 115 -1.71 16.74 4.75
N ASP A 116 -0.81 16.70 3.75
CA ASP A 116 -0.43 17.88 2.96
C ASP A 116 -1.63 18.47 2.20
N ALA A 117 -2.49 17.61 1.63
CA ALA A 117 -3.71 18.04 0.95
C ALA A 117 -4.70 18.68 1.91
N LYS A 118 -4.87 18.09 3.10
CA LYS A 118 -5.73 18.61 4.16
C LYS A 118 -5.23 19.97 4.67
N ALA A 119 -3.93 20.11 4.90
CA ALA A 119 -3.33 21.38 5.31
C ALA A 119 -3.57 22.48 4.25
N LYS A 120 -3.36 22.18 2.97
CA LYS A 120 -3.66 23.11 1.87
C LYS A 120 -5.14 23.48 1.82
N ALA A 121 -6.05 22.51 1.99
CA ALA A 121 -7.48 22.77 2.01
C ALA A 121 -7.87 23.71 3.17
N GLN A 122 -7.29 23.52 4.37
CA GLN A 122 -7.52 24.41 5.51
C GLN A 122 -7.06 25.84 5.23
N VAL A 123 -5.91 26.02 4.58
CA VAL A 123 -5.42 27.35 4.18
C VAL A 123 -6.39 28.00 3.18
N ILE A 124 -6.83 27.26 2.15
CA ILE A 124 -7.78 27.77 1.16
C ILE A 124 -9.11 28.19 1.81
N VAL A 125 -9.63 27.39 2.75
CA VAL A 125 -10.87 27.71 3.47
C VAL A 125 -10.69 28.98 4.31
N ALA A 126 -9.56 29.14 5.00
CA ALA A 126 -9.27 30.34 5.79
C ALA A 126 -9.14 31.60 4.92
N GLU A 127 -8.47 31.50 3.77
CA GLU A 127 -8.37 32.55 2.75
C GLU A 127 -9.75 32.92 2.20
N TYR A 128 -10.58 31.93 1.90
CA TYR A 128 -11.96 32.13 1.44
C TYR A 128 -12.78 32.91 2.46
N ASP A 129 -12.77 32.49 3.74
CA ASP A 129 -13.50 33.16 4.82
C ASP A 129 -13.02 34.60 5.02
N ARG A 130 -11.70 34.83 4.90
CA ARG A 130 -11.12 36.18 4.91
C ARG A 130 -11.68 37.02 3.76
N LEU A 131 -11.65 36.52 2.53
CA LEU A 131 -12.11 37.25 1.35
C LEU A 131 -13.61 37.56 1.41
N VAL A 132 -14.42 36.63 1.93
CA VAL A 132 -15.85 36.86 2.17
C VAL A 132 -16.08 38.00 3.17
N ARG A 133 -15.31 38.04 4.26
CA ARG A 133 -15.35 39.15 5.23
C ARG A 133 -14.96 40.48 4.60
N GLU A 134 -13.86 40.52 3.84
CA GLU A 134 -13.41 41.72 3.13
C GLU A 134 -14.47 42.22 2.14
N LYS A 135 -15.05 41.32 1.32
CA LYS A 135 -16.13 41.63 0.39
C LYS A 135 -17.35 42.22 1.11
N ASN A 136 -17.77 41.60 2.21
CA ASN A 136 -18.92 42.08 2.98
C ASN A 136 -18.65 43.45 3.62
N ASN A 137 -17.44 43.70 4.12
CA ASN A 137 -17.06 45.00 4.66
C ASN A 137 -17.02 46.08 3.57
N PHE A 138 -16.49 45.74 2.39
CA PHE A 138 -16.48 46.64 1.24
C PHE A 138 -17.91 47.03 0.82
N LEU A 139 -18.79 46.05 0.65
CA LEU A 139 -20.20 46.30 0.28
C LEU A 139 -20.92 47.16 1.33
N ARG A 140 -20.68 46.93 2.63
CA ARG A 140 -21.21 47.80 3.69
C ARG A 140 -20.69 49.22 3.57
N LYS A 141 -19.39 49.41 3.33
CA LYS A 141 -18.78 50.73 3.19
C LYS A 141 -19.35 51.48 1.97
N VAL A 142 -19.45 50.82 0.81
CA VAL A 142 -20.06 51.39 -0.40
C VAL A 142 -21.50 51.79 -0.14
N LYS A 143 -22.29 50.91 0.49
CA LYS A 143 -23.69 51.21 0.84
C LYS A 143 -23.80 52.45 1.73
N ILE A 144 -23.02 52.53 2.82
CA ILE A 144 -23.04 53.67 3.74
C ILE A 144 -22.64 54.96 3.03
N THR A 145 -21.59 54.94 2.19
CA THR A 145 -21.17 56.11 1.42
C THR A 145 -22.25 56.54 0.43
N MET A 146 -22.87 55.62 -0.30
CA MET A 146 -23.96 55.97 -1.21
C MET A 146 -25.17 56.54 -0.47
N GLU A 147 -25.53 55.97 0.68
CA GLU A 147 -26.62 56.48 1.52
C GLU A 147 -26.31 57.90 2.05
N SER A 148 -25.06 58.18 2.44
CA SER A 148 -24.66 59.53 2.88
C SER A 148 -24.65 60.55 1.75
N GLU A 149 -24.14 60.19 0.56
CA GLU A 149 -24.15 61.09 -0.61
C GLU A 149 -25.59 61.39 -1.06
N LEU A 150 -26.47 60.39 -1.05
CA LEU A 150 -27.90 60.58 -1.34
C LEU A 150 -28.58 61.49 -0.30
N ALA A 151 -28.21 61.38 0.98
CA ALA A 151 -28.73 62.26 2.02
C ALA A 151 -28.36 63.72 1.76
N ILE A 152 -27.09 64.00 1.43
CA ILE A 152 -26.61 65.35 1.08
C ILE A 152 -27.34 65.89 -0.15
N ILE A 153 -27.51 65.08 -1.20
CA ILE A 153 -28.24 65.48 -2.41
C ILE A 153 -29.69 65.82 -2.09
N ASN A 154 -30.37 64.99 -1.29
CA ASN A 154 -31.76 65.22 -0.90
C ASN A 154 -31.91 66.49 -0.05
N GLU A 155 -30.99 66.73 0.86
CA GLU A 155 -30.96 67.96 1.67
C GLU A 155 -30.73 69.19 0.78
N THR A 156 -29.74 69.14 -0.11
CA THR A 156 -29.47 70.23 -1.08
C THR A 156 -30.68 70.50 -1.99
N LEU A 157 -31.36 69.44 -2.46
CA LEU A 157 -32.56 69.56 -3.28
C LEU A 157 -33.73 70.20 -2.53
N SER A 158 -33.81 70.01 -1.21
CA SER A 158 -34.84 70.63 -0.37
C SER A 158 -34.61 72.12 -0.13
N GLU A 159 -33.35 72.58 -0.22
CA GLU A 159 -32.97 74.00 -0.09
C GLU A 159 -33.04 74.78 -1.40
N LEU A 160 -32.99 74.09 -2.54
CA LEU A 160 -33.16 74.70 -3.85
C LEU A 160 -34.63 75.14 -4.03
N PRO A 161 -34.89 76.36 -4.52
CA PRO A 161 -36.25 76.80 -4.82
C PRO A 161 -36.85 75.88 -5.87
N ASP A 162 -37.92 75.18 -5.52
CA ASP A 162 -38.67 74.36 -6.46
C ASP A 162 -39.37 75.30 -7.46
N PRO A 163 -38.93 75.36 -8.73
CA PRO A 163 -39.46 76.32 -9.69
C PRO A 163 -40.95 76.06 -9.95
N GLU A 164 -41.43 74.83 -9.78
CA GLU A 164 -42.87 74.54 -9.89
C GLU A 164 -43.64 75.03 -8.66
N LYS A 165 -43.09 74.94 -7.45
CA LYS A 165 -43.72 75.53 -6.26
C LYS A 165 -43.68 77.05 -6.30
N GLU A 166 -42.56 77.67 -6.66
CA GLU A 166 -42.48 79.12 -6.81
C GLU A 166 -43.44 79.62 -7.90
N GLU A 167 -43.61 78.90 -9.01
CA GLU A 167 -44.55 79.28 -10.06
C GLU A 167 -46.01 79.10 -9.61
N ARG A 168 -46.31 78.06 -8.81
CA ARG A 168 -47.63 77.85 -8.17
C ARG A 168 -47.92 78.92 -7.13
N GLU A 169 -46.95 79.30 -6.31
CA GLU A 169 -47.06 80.35 -5.30
C GLU A 169 -47.18 81.73 -5.94
N LYS A 170 -46.44 82.03 -7.01
CA LYS A 170 -46.59 83.26 -7.81
C LYS A 170 -47.96 83.33 -8.50
N LYS A 171 -48.48 82.22 -9.04
CA LYS A 171 -49.86 82.14 -9.60
C LYS A 171 -50.93 82.30 -8.51
N ALA A 172 -50.71 81.74 -7.32
CA ALA A 172 -51.61 81.89 -6.18
C ALA A 172 -51.61 83.33 -5.63
N MET A 173 -50.44 83.95 -5.49
CA MET A 173 -50.34 85.36 -5.07
C MET A 173 -50.92 86.32 -6.12
N GLY A 174 -50.74 86.05 -7.41
CA GLY A 174 -51.34 86.83 -8.49
C GLY A 174 -52.88 86.80 -8.47
N THR A 175 -53.46 85.61 -8.31
CA THR A 175 -54.92 85.45 -8.19
C THR A 175 -55.49 86.05 -6.91
N GLN A 176 -54.74 85.97 -5.80
CA GLN A 176 -55.14 86.57 -4.53
C GLN A 176 -55.02 88.11 -4.53
N ALA A 177 -54.05 88.68 -5.25
CA ALA A 177 -53.92 90.12 -5.47
C ALA A 177 -55.04 90.67 -6.37
N GLU A 178 -55.39 89.95 -7.45
CA GLU A 178 -56.53 90.30 -8.31
C GLU A 178 -57.86 90.24 -7.53
N ALA A 179 -58.04 89.24 -6.66
CA ALA A 179 -59.21 89.12 -5.80
C ALA A 179 -59.31 90.27 -4.78
N LEU A 180 -58.19 90.68 -4.16
CA LEU A 180 -58.16 91.82 -3.24
C LEU A 180 -58.43 93.14 -3.96
N GLN A 181 -57.88 93.34 -5.16
CA GLN A 181 -58.09 94.56 -5.94
C GLN A 181 -59.54 94.69 -6.42
N LYS A 182 -60.18 93.57 -6.76
CA LYS A 182 -61.61 93.51 -7.05
C LYS A 182 -62.46 93.84 -5.80
N ALA A 183 -62.14 93.26 -4.65
CA ALA A 183 -62.84 93.54 -3.38
C ALA A 183 -62.71 95.02 -2.94
N LEU A 184 -61.54 95.63 -3.12
CA LEU A 184 -61.31 97.05 -2.86
C LEU A 184 -62.09 97.97 -3.83
N SER A 185 -62.28 97.57 -5.08
CA SER A 185 -63.13 98.32 -6.04
C SER A 185 -64.63 98.19 -5.75
N GLU A 186 -65.07 97.10 -5.13
CA GLU A 186 -66.48 96.87 -4.77
C GLU A 186 -66.88 97.59 -3.46
N HIS A 187 -65.93 97.97 -2.60
CA HIS A 187 -66.20 98.57 -1.28
C HIS A 187 -66.15 100.11 -1.22
N GLN A 188 -66.07 100.81 -2.36
CA GLN A 188 -66.09 102.28 -2.42
C GLN A 188 -67.48 102.91 -2.66
N ALA A 189 -68.58 102.16 -2.56
CA ALA A 189 -69.91 102.69 -2.84
C ALA A 189 -71.00 102.27 -1.83
N VAL A 190 -70.94 102.74 -0.58
CA VAL A 190 -72.18 102.93 0.23
C VAL A 190 -72.04 104.15 1.17
N PRO A 191 -72.97 105.13 1.16
CA PRO A 191 -72.94 106.30 2.03
C PRO A 191 -73.41 106.00 3.46
N TYR A 192 -72.92 106.83 4.38
CA TYR A 192 -73.17 106.86 5.82
C TYR A 192 -74.61 107.27 6.17
N GLU A 193 -75.32 106.49 6.99
CA GLU A 193 -76.52 106.94 7.73
C GLU A 193 -76.41 106.53 9.21
N ALA A 194 -76.46 107.54 10.08
CA ALA A 194 -76.40 107.41 11.53
C ALA A 194 -77.77 107.05 12.11
N LYS A 195 -77.81 106.11 13.06
CA LYS A 195 -78.91 106.01 14.04
C LYS A 195 -78.40 105.49 15.38
N GLU A 196 -79.00 106.06 16.41
CA GLU A 196 -78.53 106.20 17.78
C GLU A 196 -78.56 104.93 18.64
N LEU A 197 -77.82 105.05 19.74
CA LEU A 197 -77.61 104.18 20.89
C LEU A 197 -78.84 103.38 21.37
N GLY A 198 -78.55 102.13 21.73
CA GLY A 198 -79.21 101.41 22.81
C GLY A 198 -78.15 100.62 23.59
N GLU A 199 -77.95 100.99 24.84
CA GLU A 199 -77.06 100.36 25.83
C GLU A 199 -77.54 98.94 26.16
N GLU A 200 -76.61 98.00 26.35
CA GLU A 200 -76.71 96.97 27.40
C GLU A 200 -75.31 96.45 27.75
N GLU A 201 -75.03 96.47 29.04
CA GLU A 201 -73.76 96.16 29.72
C GLU A 201 -73.44 94.66 29.78
N SER A 202 -72.15 94.36 30.01
CA SER A 202 -71.58 93.23 30.77
C SER A 202 -71.78 91.81 30.20
N ASP A 203 -70.78 90.93 30.10
CA ASP A 203 -69.87 90.49 31.16
C ASP A 203 -68.50 90.02 30.63
N GLU A 204 -67.47 90.26 31.45
CA GLU A 204 -66.17 89.60 31.43
C GLU A 204 -66.25 88.17 32.01
N GLU A 205 -65.51 87.21 31.44
CA GLU A 205 -64.88 86.08 32.16
C GLU A 205 -63.92 85.36 31.17
N LYS A 206 -62.60 85.54 31.24
CA LYS A 206 -61.57 84.88 32.09
C LYS A 206 -61.58 83.34 32.11
N GLN A 207 -60.46 82.75 31.66
CA GLN A 207 -59.65 81.64 32.22
C GLN A 207 -58.64 81.19 31.13
N GLU A 208 -57.30 81.30 31.26
CA GLU A 208 -56.34 80.52 32.09
C GLU A 208 -56.67 79.00 32.05
N ASP A 209 -55.84 78.09 31.54
CA ASP A 209 -54.39 77.87 31.64
C ASP A 209 -53.75 77.35 30.33
#